data_AF-A0A3M1MS89-F1
#
_entry.id   AF-A0A3M1MS89-F1
#
_cell.length_a   1.000
_cell.length_b   1.000
_cell.length_c   1.000
_cell.angle_alpha   90.00
_cell.angle_beta   90.00
_cell.angle_gamma   90.00
#
_symmetry.space_group_name_H-M   'P 1'
#
loop_
_entity.id
_entity.type
_entity.pdbx_description
1 polymer ?
#
loop_
_entity_poly.entity_id
_entity_poly.type
_entity_poly.pdbx_seq_one_letter_code
_entity_poly.pdbx_strand_id
1 'polypeptide(L)'
;MDLHLHTPASSDYKDADATYLDILRQAEAQGIDIIAFTDHNTVAGYRQMQEEIQQLELLEKLERLLPEEQARLTEYRRLLDKILVLPGFEFTATFGFHILGIFSPEKPVREIEHILLDLNIPPEQLDDGSATVGATSDVLTAYRTIHEAGGLVIAAHANSTNGVAMRGFPFGGQTKIAYTQDPHLHALEVTDLERKGPRTTMAFFNGAKPEYPRRMHCIQGSDAHRLAGDPQQKKNFGVGERATDVRLKERSFEALLDLFLSNDFARTRPHRASAAGVSDDFVQSAREEGATIVQSFHEGMTVRGGKLYSIISDVCAFANTNGGTLYVGVSADPKKKPVGIPNPEQAIAQLEKAISTRISPPLNCTLDVQECQGKKVVRIIVPRGQDAPY
;
A
#
# COMPACT_ATOMS: atom_id res chain seq x y z
N MET A 1 6.10 1.78 -7.38
CA MET A 1 6.76 1.71 -6.06
C MET A 1 7.07 0.27 -5.71
N ASP A 2 8.16 0.04 -4.99
CA ASP A 2 8.55 -1.26 -4.44
C ASP A 2 8.95 -1.08 -2.97
N LEU A 3 8.10 -1.53 -2.05
CA LEU A 3 8.22 -1.22 -0.63
C LEU A 3 8.86 -2.35 0.19
N HIS A 4 9.33 -3.41 -0.48
CA HIS A 4 9.93 -4.57 0.18
C HIS A 4 11.18 -4.98 -0.58
N LEU A 5 12.33 -4.48 -0.12
CA LEU A 5 13.64 -4.71 -0.70
C LEU A 5 14.67 -4.93 0.40
N HIS A 6 15.49 -5.96 0.23
CA HIS A 6 16.67 -6.17 1.06
C HIS A 6 17.88 -5.55 0.39
N THR A 7 18.88 -5.28 1.19
CA THR A 7 20.17 -4.73 0.80
C THR A 7 21.29 -5.66 1.27
N PRO A 8 22.56 -5.41 0.90
CA PRO A 8 23.70 -6.17 1.42
C PRO A 8 23.84 -6.18 2.95
N ALA A 9 23.11 -5.32 3.67
CA ALA A 9 23.04 -5.37 5.13
C ALA A 9 22.17 -6.52 5.67
N SER A 10 21.33 -7.14 4.83
CA SER A 10 20.59 -8.36 5.17
C SER A 10 21.48 -9.59 5.01
N SER A 11 21.46 -10.50 6.01
CA SER A 11 22.32 -11.69 6.05
C SER A 11 22.09 -12.69 4.90
N ASP A 12 20.95 -12.61 4.25
CA ASP A 12 20.50 -13.49 3.16
C ASP A 12 20.55 -12.82 1.78
N TYR A 13 21.11 -11.61 1.69
CA TYR A 13 21.36 -10.95 0.42
C TYR A 13 22.42 -11.71 -0.38
N LYS A 14 22.09 -12.06 -1.62
CA LYS A 14 22.87 -13.04 -2.41
C LYS A 14 24.01 -12.40 -3.21
N ASP A 15 23.88 -11.13 -3.54
CA ASP A 15 24.89 -10.38 -4.30
C ASP A 15 25.76 -9.56 -3.34
N ALA A 16 26.75 -10.21 -2.71
CA ALA A 16 27.60 -9.59 -1.68
C ALA A 16 28.40 -8.37 -2.18
N ASP A 17 28.69 -8.30 -3.48
CA ASP A 17 29.45 -7.19 -4.09
C ASP A 17 28.54 -6.04 -4.58
N ALA A 18 27.21 -6.17 -4.45
CA ALA A 18 26.30 -5.13 -4.90
C ALA A 18 26.44 -3.88 -4.03
N THR A 19 26.51 -2.71 -4.67
CA THR A 19 26.50 -1.44 -3.95
C THR A 19 25.08 -0.89 -3.82
N TYR A 20 24.85 0.00 -2.85
CA TYR A 20 23.56 0.73 -2.74
C TYR A 20 23.25 1.51 -4.03
N LEU A 21 24.28 2.05 -4.70
CA LEU A 21 24.15 2.70 -6.00
C LEU A 21 23.62 1.76 -7.07
N ASP A 22 24.02 0.48 -7.07
CA ASP A 22 23.54 -0.50 -8.05
C ASP A 22 22.06 -0.86 -7.83
N ILE A 23 21.61 -0.90 -6.58
CA ILE A 23 20.18 -1.04 -6.25
C ILE A 23 19.39 0.14 -6.81
N LEU A 24 19.87 1.38 -6.62
CA LEU A 24 19.22 2.58 -7.15
C LEU A 24 19.21 2.61 -8.68
N ARG A 25 20.30 2.21 -9.34
CA ARG A 25 20.37 2.09 -10.80
C ARG A 25 19.39 1.05 -11.33
N GLN A 26 19.28 -0.09 -10.65
CA GLN A 26 18.34 -1.13 -11.02
C GLN A 26 16.89 -0.65 -10.85
N ALA A 27 16.58 0.04 -9.76
CA ALA A 27 15.27 0.66 -9.55
C ALA A 27 14.96 1.69 -10.66
N GLU A 28 15.92 2.52 -11.07
CA GLU A 28 15.75 3.43 -12.21
C GLU A 28 15.50 2.66 -13.52
N ALA A 29 16.27 1.59 -13.78
CA ALA A 29 16.12 0.77 -14.98
C ALA A 29 14.74 0.10 -15.08
N GLN A 30 14.14 -0.25 -13.93
CA GLN A 30 12.77 -0.77 -13.84
C GLN A 30 11.70 0.35 -13.82
N GLY A 31 12.10 1.62 -13.84
CA GLY A 31 11.17 2.76 -13.81
C GLY A 31 10.44 2.93 -12.48
N ILE A 32 11.09 2.60 -11.35
CA ILE A 32 10.51 2.68 -10.02
C ILE A 32 10.83 4.04 -9.36
N ASP A 33 9.79 4.81 -9.04
CA ASP A 33 9.96 6.14 -8.43
C ASP A 33 10.07 6.12 -6.89
N ILE A 34 9.62 5.06 -6.22
CA ILE A 34 9.61 4.95 -4.76
C ILE A 34 10.07 3.56 -4.38
N ILE A 35 11.11 3.50 -3.55
CA ILE A 35 11.62 2.26 -2.96
C ILE A 35 11.70 2.36 -1.44
N ALA A 36 11.64 1.24 -0.73
CA ALA A 36 11.96 1.19 0.69
C ALA A 36 13.03 0.12 0.95
N PHE A 37 14.05 0.46 1.74
CA PHE A 37 15.00 -0.53 2.24
C PHE A 37 14.41 -1.12 3.52
N THR A 38 14.16 -2.42 3.50
CA THR A 38 13.45 -3.14 4.56
C THR A 38 14.23 -4.40 4.92
N ASP A 39 15.49 -4.22 5.33
CA ASP A 39 16.34 -5.32 5.77
C ASP A 39 15.76 -6.02 7.01
N HIS A 40 16.11 -7.30 7.20
CA HIS A 40 15.59 -8.10 8.32
C HIS A 40 16.05 -7.54 9.67
N ASN A 41 15.10 -7.03 10.46
CA ASN A 41 15.31 -6.53 11.82
C ASN A 41 16.41 -5.45 11.95
N THR A 42 16.72 -4.74 10.86
CA THR A 42 17.75 -3.70 10.83
C THR A 42 17.38 -2.58 9.88
N VAL A 43 17.96 -1.40 10.13
CA VAL A 43 17.95 -0.25 9.22
C VAL A 43 19.36 0.07 8.71
N ALA A 44 20.32 -0.85 8.93
CA ALA A 44 21.74 -0.66 8.63
C ALA A 44 21.99 -0.38 7.15
N GLY A 45 21.25 -0.98 6.21
CA GLY A 45 21.41 -0.72 4.78
C GLY A 45 21.15 0.75 4.43
N TYR A 46 20.05 1.30 4.94
CA TYR A 46 19.74 2.73 4.77
C TYR A 46 20.76 3.63 5.48
N ARG A 47 21.17 3.26 6.69
CA ARG A 47 22.19 3.98 7.47
C ARG A 47 23.52 4.07 6.72
N GLN A 48 24.02 2.94 6.22
CA GLN A 48 25.30 2.87 5.51
C GLN A 48 25.25 3.67 4.20
N MET A 49 24.14 3.62 3.45
CA MET A 49 23.95 4.46 2.27
C MET A 49 24.04 5.96 2.62
N GLN A 50 23.36 6.39 3.69
CA GLN A 50 23.41 7.79 4.16
C GLN A 50 24.81 8.19 4.63
N GLU A 51 25.50 7.31 5.37
CA GLU A 51 26.89 7.54 5.80
C GLU A 51 27.84 7.67 4.60
N GLU A 52 27.70 6.83 3.58
CA GLU A 52 28.49 6.92 2.33
C GLU A 52 28.28 8.27 1.63
N ILE A 53 27.02 8.71 1.48
CA ILE A 53 26.69 10.00 0.87
C ILE A 53 27.30 11.14 1.70
N GLN A 54 27.13 11.12 3.03
CA GLN A 54 27.67 12.16 3.92
C GLN A 54 29.19 12.23 3.88
N GLN A 55 29.89 11.09 3.78
CA GLN A 55 31.33 11.05 3.61
C GLN A 55 31.78 11.69 2.30
N LEU A 56 31.10 11.36 1.19
CA LEU A 56 31.37 11.97 -0.11
C LEU A 56 31.10 13.48 -0.10
N GLU A 57 30.01 13.93 0.51
CA GLU A 57 29.71 15.37 0.66
C GLU A 57 30.73 16.10 1.54
N LEU A 58 31.24 15.45 2.58
CA LEU A 58 32.30 16.02 3.41
C LEU A 58 33.60 16.18 2.61
N LEU A 59 33.98 15.17 1.82
CA LEU A 59 35.17 15.23 0.96
C LEU A 59 35.04 16.32 -0.12
N GLU A 60 33.83 16.53 -0.68
CA GLU A 60 33.52 17.63 -1.60
C GLU A 60 33.73 18.98 -0.91
N LYS A 61 33.17 19.17 0.30
CA LYS A 61 33.34 20.41 1.10
C LYS A 61 34.79 20.69 1.47
N LEU A 62 35.60 19.64 1.65
CA LEU A 62 37.02 19.77 1.98
C LEU A 62 37.90 19.93 0.73
N GLU A 63 37.32 19.98 -0.48
CA GLU A 63 38.05 20.03 -1.76
C GLU A 63 39.06 18.88 -1.94
N ARG A 64 38.76 17.72 -1.35
CA ARG A 64 39.61 16.52 -1.36
C ARG A 64 39.02 15.36 -2.15
N LEU A 65 37.92 15.61 -2.84
CA LEU A 65 37.17 14.59 -3.58
C LEU A 65 37.94 14.13 -4.82
N LEU A 66 38.10 12.81 -4.97
CA LEU A 66 38.69 12.22 -6.17
C LEU A 66 37.69 12.22 -7.34
N PRO A 67 38.17 12.15 -8.61
CA PRO A 67 37.27 12.13 -9.77
C PRO A 67 36.23 11.01 -9.75
N GLU A 68 36.59 9.81 -9.26
CA GLU A 68 35.68 8.67 -9.13
C GLU A 68 34.62 8.90 -8.05
N GLU A 69 35.00 9.49 -6.92
CA GLU A 69 34.11 9.86 -5.82
C GLU A 69 33.13 10.97 -6.24
N GLN A 70 33.60 11.94 -7.03
CA GLN A 70 32.74 12.97 -7.63
C GLN A 70 31.68 12.34 -8.54
N ALA A 71 32.07 11.37 -9.37
CA ALA A 71 31.13 10.68 -10.24
C ALA A 71 30.07 9.90 -9.43
N ARG A 72 30.48 9.22 -8.36
CA ARG A 72 29.56 8.52 -7.44
C ARG A 72 28.59 9.49 -6.74
N LEU A 73 29.09 10.59 -6.19
CA LEU A 73 28.25 11.58 -5.49
C LEU A 73 27.23 12.23 -6.44
N THR A 74 27.67 12.56 -7.67
CA THR A 74 26.80 13.13 -8.70
C THR A 74 25.71 12.13 -9.08
N GLU A 75 26.06 10.85 -9.18
CA GLU A 75 25.10 9.79 -9.50
C GLU A 75 24.10 9.57 -8.35
N TYR A 76 24.54 9.57 -7.09
CA TYR A 76 23.62 9.53 -5.94
C TYR A 76 22.63 10.68 -5.96
N ARG A 77 23.10 11.93 -6.13
CA ARG A 77 22.22 13.11 -6.21
C ARG A 77 21.19 12.96 -7.33
N ARG A 78 21.63 12.55 -8.53
CA ARG A 78 20.75 12.33 -9.69
C ARG A 78 19.70 11.25 -9.43
N LEU A 79 20.08 10.15 -8.78
CA LEU A 79 19.18 9.04 -8.49
C LEU A 79 18.20 9.38 -7.37
N LEU A 80 18.65 10.03 -6.29
CA LEU A 80 17.79 10.47 -5.18
C LEU A 80 16.81 11.58 -5.59
N ASP A 81 17.17 12.41 -6.58
CA ASP A 81 16.23 13.35 -7.20
C ASP A 81 15.11 12.64 -7.98
N LYS A 82 15.34 11.41 -8.46
CA LYS A 82 14.38 10.62 -9.25
C LYS A 82 13.65 9.54 -8.44
N ILE A 83 14.27 9.03 -7.39
CA ILE A 83 13.77 7.91 -6.61
C ILE A 83 13.69 8.34 -5.15
N LEU A 84 12.48 8.27 -4.59
CA LEU A 84 12.29 8.42 -3.15
C LEU A 84 12.69 7.11 -2.47
N VAL A 85 13.75 7.15 -1.66
CA VAL A 85 14.23 6.03 -0.86
C VAL A 85 13.75 6.19 0.56
N LEU A 86 12.89 5.27 1.02
CA LEU A 86 12.31 5.29 2.35
C LEU A 86 13.11 4.38 3.30
N PRO A 87 13.45 4.85 4.51
CA PRO A 87 13.99 3.99 5.54
C PRO A 87 12.92 3.05 6.08
N GLY A 88 13.28 1.80 6.31
CA GLY A 88 12.40 0.82 6.93
C GLY A 88 13.15 -0.41 7.41
N PHE A 89 12.39 -1.38 7.87
CA PHE A 89 12.87 -2.71 8.26
C PHE A 89 11.77 -3.75 8.04
N GLU A 90 12.16 -5.00 7.84
CA GLU A 90 11.26 -6.15 7.94
C GLU A 90 11.46 -6.81 9.31
N PHE A 91 10.48 -6.60 10.20
CA PHE A 91 10.51 -7.13 11.56
C PHE A 91 9.94 -8.55 11.62
N THR A 92 10.67 -9.46 12.25
CA THR A 92 10.24 -10.82 12.54
C THR A 92 9.57 -10.86 13.92
N ALA A 93 8.24 -10.86 13.95
CA ALA A 93 7.43 -10.99 15.16
C ALA A 93 7.39 -12.43 15.70
N THR A 94 6.86 -12.60 16.92
CA THR A 94 6.65 -13.91 17.53
C THR A 94 5.95 -14.87 16.57
N PHE A 95 6.39 -16.14 16.54
CA PHE A 95 5.99 -17.18 15.57
C PHE A 95 6.51 -16.99 14.14
N GLY A 96 7.43 -16.04 13.92
CA GLY A 96 8.11 -15.86 12.65
C GLY A 96 7.30 -15.07 11.63
N PHE A 97 6.36 -14.22 12.05
CA PHE A 97 5.60 -13.39 11.12
C PHE A 97 6.40 -12.15 10.71
N HIS A 98 6.34 -11.78 9.44
CA HIS A 98 7.06 -10.62 8.96
C HIS A 98 6.15 -9.39 8.83
N ILE A 99 6.68 -8.24 9.26
CA ILE A 99 5.96 -6.97 9.31
C ILE A 99 6.92 -5.89 8.82
N LEU A 100 6.52 -5.13 7.81
CA LEU A 100 7.30 -3.99 7.35
C LEU A 100 6.92 -2.76 8.18
N GLY A 101 7.94 -2.09 8.72
CA GLY A 101 7.85 -0.73 9.23
C GLY A 101 8.60 0.20 8.30
N ILE A 102 7.89 1.13 7.65
CA ILE A 102 8.47 2.09 6.72
C ILE A 102 8.24 3.50 7.25
N PHE A 103 9.26 4.34 7.23
CA PHE A 103 9.23 5.66 7.86
C PHE A 103 9.52 6.78 6.86
N SER A 104 9.24 8.02 7.27
CA SER A 104 9.65 9.21 6.52
C SER A 104 11.18 9.28 6.46
N PRO A 105 11.78 9.72 5.32
CA PRO A 105 13.21 10.01 5.24
C PRO A 105 13.68 11.07 6.24
N GLU A 106 12.77 11.90 6.76
CA GLU A 106 13.06 12.89 7.80
C GLU A 106 13.21 12.28 9.20
N LYS A 107 12.75 11.03 9.39
CA LYS A 107 12.83 10.36 10.70
C LYS A 107 14.29 9.96 10.98
N PRO A 108 14.87 10.35 12.14
CA PRO A 108 16.23 9.97 12.47
C PRO A 108 16.41 8.46 12.53
N VAL A 109 17.46 7.94 11.89
CA VAL A 109 17.80 6.50 11.88
C VAL A 109 17.87 5.92 13.29
N ARG A 110 18.42 6.69 14.25
CA ARG A 110 18.50 6.29 15.66
C ARG A 110 17.15 6.09 16.34
N GLU A 111 16.14 6.86 15.95
CA GLU A 111 14.78 6.62 16.44
C GLU A 111 14.21 5.33 15.87
N ILE A 112 14.53 4.99 14.62
CA ILE A 112 14.10 3.74 13.98
C ILE A 112 14.78 2.54 14.66
N GLU A 113 16.08 2.65 14.98
CA GLU A 113 16.81 1.65 15.78
C GLU A 113 16.21 1.50 17.18
N HIS A 114 15.78 2.60 17.81
CA HIS A 114 15.10 2.55 19.11
C HIS A 114 13.77 1.80 19.05
N ILE A 115 13.00 1.95 17.97
CA ILE A 115 11.77 1.16 17.75
C ILE A 115 12.09 -0.34 17.71
N LEU A 116 13.18 -0.75 17.04
CA LEU A 116 13.58 -2.16 17.01
C LEU A 116 13.93 -2.69 18.42
N LEU A 117 14.58 -1.87 19.24
CA LEU A 117 14.85 -2.19 20.64
C LEU A 117 13.55 -2.35 21.46
N ASP A 118 12.59 -1.44 21.28
CA ASP A 118 11.27 -1.52 21.92
C ASP A 118 10.49 -2.77 21.49
N LEU A 119 10.76 -3.28 20.29
CA LEU A 119 10.22 -4.53 19.77
C LEU A 119 10.95 -5.79 20.28
N ASN A 120 11.90 -5.63 21.22
CA ASN A 120 12.73 -6.67 21.81
C ASN A 120 13.73 -7.31 20.82
N ILE A 121 14.22 -6.55 19.84
CA ILE A 121 15.40 -6.96 19.08
C ILE A 121 16.65 -6.77 19.97
N PRO A 122 17.49 -7.80 20.17
CA PRO A 122 18.70 -7.67 20.95
C PRO A 122 19.63 -6.61 20.34
N PRO A 123 20.22 -5.70 21.14
CA PRO A 123 21.11 -4.65 20.64
C PRO A 123 22.27 -5.19 19.79
N GLU A 124 22.80 -6.36 20.14
CA GLU A 124 23.87 -7.04 19.41
C GLU A 124 23.46 -7.56 18.02
N GLN A 125 22.17 -7.69 17.72
CA GLN A 125 21.64 -8.19 16.45
C GLN A 125 21.15 -7.06 15.52
N LEU A 126 21.18 -5.79 15.99
CA LEU A 126 20.68 -4.64 15.22
C LEU A 126 21.44 -4.41 13.91
N ASP A 127 22.70 -4.82 13.82
CA ASP A 127 23.52 -4.66 12.61
C ASP A 127 23.66 -5.97 11.80
N ASP A 128 23.10 -7.09 12.28
CA ASP A 128 23.32 -8.42 11.69
C ASP A 128 22.40 -8.72 10.49
N GLY A 129 21.25 -8.02 10.38
CA GLY A 129 20.30 -8.26 9.30
C GLY A 129 19.72 -9.68 9.29
N SER A 130 19.53 -10.28 10.46
CA SER A 130 19.10 -11.69 10.60
C SER A 130 17.60 -11.82 10.77
N ALA A 131 16.97 -12.72 10.01
CA ALA A 131 15.57 -13.12 10.22
C ALA A 131 15.38 -13.97 11.49
N THR A 132 16.45 -14.54 12.06
CA THR A 132 16.40 -15.40 13.25
C THR A 132 16.82 -14.65 14.50
N VAL A 133 15.95 -13.74 14.91
CA VAL A 133 16.01 -13.03 16.19
C VAL A 133 15.28 -13.83 17.26
N GLY A 134 15.65 -13.65 18.54
CA GLY A 134 15.16 -14.42 19.68
C GLY A 134 13.66 -14.23 20.00
N ALA A 135 13.30 -14.11 21.29
CA ALA A 135 11.91 -13.89 21.69
C ALA A 135 11.49 -12.42 21.44
N THR A 136 11.05 -12.13 20.22
CA THR A 136 10.58 -10.80 19.79
C THR A 136 9.11 -10.54 20.15
N SER A 137 8.68 -9.29 20.00
CA SER A 137 7.29 -8.87 20.25
C SER A 137 6.27 -9.53 19.31
N ASP A 138 5.01 -9.59 19.75
CA ASP A 138 3.90 -10.12 18.95
C ASP A 138 3.48 -9.16 17.84
N VAL A 139 2.68 -9.66 16.89
CA VAL A 139 2.22 -8.94 15.69
C VAL A 139 1.45 -7.65 16.04
N LEU A 140 0.56 -7.69 17.02
CA LEU A 140 -0.29 -6.54 17.35
C LEU A 140 0.51 -5.45 18.08
N THR A 141 1.44 -5.86 18.94
CA THR A 141 2.39 -4.94 19.56
C THR A 141 3.27 -4.29 18.50
N ALA A 142 3.78 -5.05 17.53
CA ALA A 142 4.57 -4.50 16.43
C ALA A 142 3.79 -3.46 15.61
N TYR A 143 2.54 -3.74 15.25
CA TYR A 143 1.71 -2.78 14.54
C TYR A 143 1.52 -1.48 15.32
N ARG A 144 1.21 -1.58 16.61
CA ARG A 144 1.02 -0.42 17.47
C ARG A 144 2.29 0.41 17.59
N THR A 145 3.42 -0.20 17.95
CA THR A 145 4.68 0.52 18.17
C THR A 145 5.14 1.24 16.90
N ILE A 146 5.07 0.60 15.72
CA ILE A 146 5.46 1.21 14.45
C ILE A 146 4.52 2.37 14.10
N HIS A 147 3.20 2.18 14.25
CA HIS A 147 2.21 3.22 13.95
C HIS A 147 2.33 4.43 14.88
N GLU A 148 2.47 4.21 16.19
CA GLU A 148 2.65 5.29 17.19
C GLU A 148 3.94 6.09 16.94
N ALA A 149 4.96 5.46 16.37
CA ALA A 149 6.19 6.13 15.96
C ALA A 149 6.10 6.89 14.62
N GLY A 150 4.92 6.93 13.99
CA GLY A 150 4.67 7.59 12.70
C GLY A 150 5.05 6.76 11.48
N GLY A 151 5.24 5.45 11.64
CA GLY A 151 5.57 4.52 10.56
C GLY A 151 4.35 3.99 9.82
N LEU A 152 4.54 3.71 8.54
CA LEU A 152 3.65 2.90 7.73
C LEU A 152 3.85 1.43 8.07
N VAL A 153 2.76 0.78 8.48
CA VAL A 153 2.71 -0.63 8.88
C VAL A 153 2.12 -1.47 7.75
N ILE A 154 2.89 -2.43 7.25
CA ILE A 154 2.45 -3.36 6.21
C ILE A 154 2.70 -4.79 6.68
N ALA A 155 1.71 -5.67 6.54
CA ALA A 155 1.95 -7.09 6.74
C ALA A 155 2.65 -7.66 5.49
N ALA A 156 3.92 -8.06 5.64
CA ALA A 156 4.73 -8.60 4.56
C ALA A 156 4.13 -9.91 4.04
N HIS A 157 4.19 -10.09 2.71
CA HIS A 157 3.79 -11.29 1.96
C HIS A 157 2.67 -12.12 2.64
N ALA A 158 1.58 -11.45 3.04
CA ALA A 158 0.62 -11.90 4.03
C ALA A 158 -0.03 -13.25 3.69
N ASN A 159 -0.11 -13.62 2.42
CA ASN A 159 -0.69 -14.88 1.94
C ASN A 159 0.34 -15.99 1.66
N SER A 160 1.62 -15.77 1.98
CA SER A 160 2.76 -16.67 1.77
C SER A 160 3.37 -17.11 3.11
N THR A 161 4.45 -17.90 3.07
CA THR A 161 5.26 -18.25 4.25
C THR A 161 5.60 -17.01 5.08
N ASN A 162 5.53 -17.13 6.42
CA ASN A 162 5.73 -16.02 7.37
C ASN A 162 4.70 -14.87 7.27
N GLY A 163 3.66 -15.02 6.46
CA GLY A 163 2.57 -14.07 6.33
C GLY A 163 1.46 -14.26 7.36
N VAL A 164 0.86 -13.16 7.81
CA VAL A 164 -0.22 -13.16 8.83
C VAL A 164 -1.56 -13.73 8.35
N ALA A 165 -1.72 -13.92 7.03
CA ALA A 165 -2.95 -14.36 6.38
C ALA A 165 -2.78 -15.68 5.59
N MET A 166 -1.78 -16.50 5.94
CA MET A 166 -1.52 -17.82 5.35
C MET A 166 -2.79 -18.67 5.17
N ARG A 167 -2.77 -19.50 4.12
CA ARG A 167 -3.81 -20.49 3.85
C ARG A 167 -3.35 -21.85 4.36
N GLY A 168 -4.16 -22.50 5.20
CA GLY A 168 -3.91 -23.87 5.67
C GLY A 168 -3.01 -23.98 6.91
N PHE A 169 -2.56 -22.86 7.49
CA PHE A 169 -1.97 -22.87 8.82
C PHE A 169 -3.08 -22.75 9.88
N PRO A 170 -3.09 -23.58 10.93
CA PRO A 170 -4.15 -23.62 11.94
C PRO A 170 -4.04 -22.47 12.95
N PHE A 171 -3.95 -21.24 12.47
CA PHE A 171 -4.24 -20.08 13.31
C PHE A 171 -5.75 -20.06 13.54
N GLY A 172 -6.19 -19.93 14.79
CA GLY A 172 -7.62 -19.77 15.09
C GLY A 172 -8.19 -18.61 14.25
N GLY A 173 -9.41 -18.76 13.74
CA GLY A 173 -10.03 -17.74 12.87
C GLY A 173 -10.02 -16.32 13.47
N GLN A 174 -10.11 -16.23 14.80
CA GLN A 174 -10.01 -14.97 15.54
C GLN A 174 -8.64 -14.30 15.45
N THR A 175 -7.55 -15.06 15.50
CA THR A 175 -6.18 -14.54 15.36
C THR A 175 -5.97 -13.94 13.99
N LYS A 176 -6.45 -14.61 12.93
CA LYS A 176 -6.36 -14.09 11.57
C LYS A 176 -7.13 -12.79 11.40
N ILE A 177 -8.33 -12.69 11.99
CA ILE A 177 -9.12 -11.45 11.99
C ILE A 177 -8.34 -10.36 12.71
N ALA A 178 -7.84 -10.62 13.93
CA ALA A 178 -7.06 -9.66 14.70
C ALA A 178 -5.85 -9.13 13.92
N TYR A 179 -5.06 -10.00 13.30
CA TYR A 179 -3.86 -9.58 12.57
C TYR A 179 -4.16 -8.86 11.24
N THR A 180 -5.30 -9.12 10.60
CA THR A 180 -5.60 -8.52 9.28
C THR A 180 -6.56 -7.34 9.35
N GLN A 181 -7.19 -7.11 10.50
CA GLN A 181 -8.18 -6.06 10.72
C GLN A 181 -7.79 -5.12 11.86
N ASP A 182 -6.55 -5.20 12.35
CA ASP A 182 -6.02 -4.29 13.36
C ASP A 182 -6.00 -2.83 12.86
N PRO A 183 -6.52 -1.85 13.62
CA PRO A 183 -6.60 -0.45 13.18
C PRO A 183 -5.26 0.20 12.77
N HIS A 184 -4.14 -0.27 13.31
CA HIS A 184 -2.81 0.28 13.03
C HIS A 184 -2.17 -0.29 11.76
N LEU A 185 -2.76 -1.34 11.17
CA LEU A 185 -2.28 -1.94 9.92
C LEU A 185 -2.75 -1.11 8.71
N HIS A 186 -1.84 -0.71 7.83
CA HIS A 186 -2.20 0.18 6.71
C HIS A 186 -2.44 -0.58 5.40
N ALA A 187 -1.62 -1.61 5.11
CA ALA A 187 -1.78 -2.44 3.92
C ALA A 187 -1.35 -3.89 4.14
N LEU A 188 -1.79 -4.74 3.23
CA LEU A 188 -1.34 -6.14 3.11
C LEU A 188 -0.50 -6.26 1.85
N GLU A 189 0.74 -6.70 2.00
CA GLU A 189 1.53 -7.14 0.85
C GLU A 189 1.07 -8.56 0.47
N VAL A 190 0.74 -8.78 -0.81
CA VAL A 190 0.18 -10.05 -1.28
C VAL A 190 0.91 -10.54 -2.53
N THR A 191 1.08 -11.85 -2.60
CA THR A 191 1.79 -12.51 -3.71
C THR A 191 0.88 -12.90 -4.88
N ASP A 192 -0.42 -12.60 -4.82
CA ASP A 192 -1.41 -12.97 -5.83
C ASP A 192 -2.15 -11.80 -6.46
N LEU A 193 -1.63 -10.56 -6.32
CA LEU A 193 -2.29 -9.33 -6.77
C LEU A 193 -2.56 -9.29 -8.29
N GLU A 194 -1.69 -9.91 -9.09
CA GLU A 194 -1.86 -9.96 -10.54
C GLU A 194 -2.97 -10.91 -11.00
N ARG A 195 -3.34 -11.89 -10.16
CA ARG A 195 -4.37 -12.88 -10.50
C ARG A 195 -5.75 -12.25 -10.39
N LYS A 196 -6.64 -12.57 -11.33
CA LYS A 196 -8.06 -12.18 -11.26
C LYS A 196 -8.90 -13.37 -10.77
N GLY A 197 -9.85 -13.10 -9.88
CA GLY A 197 -10.85 -14.08 -9.45
C GLY A 197 -11.26 -13.97 -7.98
N PRO A 198 -12.34 -14.67 -7.58
CA PRO A 198 -12.92 -14.56 -6.23
C PRO A 198 -12.07 -15.21 -5.13
N ARG A 199 -11.04 -15.97 -5.51
CA ARG A 199 -10.13 -16.66 -4.59
C ARG A 199 -8.83 -15.88 -4.34
N THR A 200 -8.72 -14.63 -4.78
CA THR A 200 -7.53 -13.80 -4.54
C THR A 200 -7.59 -13.20 -3.14
N THR A 201 -6.43 -12.81 -2.62
CA THR A 201 -6.34 -12.15 -1.31
C THR A 201 -7.07 -10.80 -1.31
N MET A 202 -6.94 -10.03 -2.38
CA MET A 202 -7.66 -8.76 -2.57
C MET A 202 -9.18 -8.93 -2.55
N ALA A 203 -9.72 -9.95 -3.23
CA ALA A 203 -11.16 -10.23 -3.20
C ALA A 203 -11.64 -10.72 -1.83
N PHE A 204 -10.75 -11.35 -1.03
CA PHE A 204 -11.08 -11.80 0.31
C PHE A 204 -11.17 -10.64 1.32
N PHE A 205 -10.26 -9.67 1.25
CA PHE A 205 -10.20 -8.50 2.13
C PHE A 205 -10.84 -7.25 1.51
N ASN A 206 -11.93 -7.44 0.77
CA ASN A 206 -12.66 -6.36 0.10
C ASN A 206 -13.71 -5.66 1.00
N GLY A 207 -13.85 -6.05 2.27
CA GLY A 207 -14.82 -5.48 3.20
C GLY A 207 -16.24 -6.06 3.09
N ALA A 208 -16.50 -6.96 2.13
CA ALA A 208 -17.83 -7.54 1.93
C ALA A 208 -18.19 -8.65 2.93
N LYS A 209 -17.21 -9.14 3.69
CA LYS A 209 -17.42 -10.20 4.68
C LYS A 209 -17.64 -9.59 6.06
N PRO A 210 -18.68 -9.99 6.81
CA PRO A 210 -18.92 -9.49 8.16
C PRO A 210 -17.75 -9.69 9.11
N GLU A 211 -16.99 -10.78 8.96
CA GLU A 211 -15.82 -11.08 9.79
C GLU A 211 -14.57 -10.26 9.40
N TYR A 212 -14.55 -9.69 8.19
CA TYR A 212 -13.46 -8.85 7.67
C TYR A 212 -14.03 -7.52 7.18
N PRO A 213 -14.56 -6.70 8.10
CA PRO A 213 -15.32 -5.51 7.77
C PRO A 213 -14.47 -4.39 7.13
N ARG A 214 -13.19 -4.28 7.50
CA ARG A 214 -12.28 -3.27 6.95
C ARG A 214 -11.71 -3.77 5.63
N ARG A 215 -12.05 -3.06 4.55
CA ARG A 215 -11.40 -3.24 3.26
C ARG A 215 -9.93 -2.84 3.38
N MET A 216 -9.04 -3.73 2.96
CA MET A 216 -7.59 -3.54 3.06
C MET A 216 -6.99 -3.13 1.73
N HIS A 217 -6.00 -2.23 1.76
CA HIS A 217 -5.14 -2.01 0.60
C HIS A 217 -4.27 -3.25 0.40
N CYS A 218 -4.30 -3.81 -0.81
CA CYS A 218 -3.43 -4.91 -1.19
C CYS A 218 -2.37 -4.41 -2.16
N ILE A 219 -1.09 -4.59 -1.80
CA ILE A 219 0.06 -4.20 -2.61
C ILE A 219 0.96 -5.40 -2.88
N GLN A 220 1.99 -5.20 -3.69
CA GLN A 220 3.07 -6.16 -3.91
C GLN A 220 4.42 -5.44 -3.92
N GLY A 221 5.42 -6.04 -3.30
CA GLY A 221 6.84 -5.72 -3.44
C GLY A 221 7.62 -6.91 -3.96
N SER A 222 8.88 -6.68 -4.32
CA SER A 222 9.72 -7.72 -4.92
C SER A 222 10.28 -8.70 -3.91
N ASP A 223 10.42 -8.30 -2.63
CA ASP A 223 11.08 -9.13 -1.61
C ASP A 223 12.48 -9.53 -2.12
N ALA A 224 13.15 -8.56 -2.74
CA ALA A 224 14.36 -8.81 -3.52
C ALA A 224 15.59 -8.96 -2.63
N HIS A 225 16.28 -10.09 -2.81
CA HIS A 225 17.53 -10.45 -2.13
C HIS A 225 18.73 -10.43 -3.10
N ARG A 226 18.58 -9.76 -4.24
CA ARG A 226 19.52 -9.70 -5.36
C ARG A 226 19.15 -8.55 -6.30
N LEU A 227 20.08 -8.10 -7.12
CA LEU A 227 19.85 -7.02 -8.09
C LEU A 227 18.91 -7.45 -9.21
N ALA A 228 19.21 -8.57 -9.88
CA ALA A 228 18.42 -9.10 -10.99
C ALA A 228 17.78 -10.44 -10.61
N GLY A 229 16.54 -10.67 -11.04
CA GLY A 229 15.81 -11.90 -10.73
C GLY A 229 16.49 -13.15 -11.26
N ASP A 230 16.17 -14.29 -10.65
CA ASP A 230 16.69 -15.58 -11.11
C ASP A 230 15.96 -16.07 -12.37
N PRO A 231 16.65 -16.27 -13.51
CA PRO A 231 16.01 -16.83 -14.70
C PRO A 231 15.49 -18.26 -14.48
N GLN A 232 16.09 -19.02 -13.54
CA GLN A 232 15.73 -20.40 -13.24
C GLN A 232 14.67 -20.50 -12.14
N GLN A 233 14.67 -19.57 -11.18
CA GLN A 233 13.69 -19.49 -10.10
C GLN A 233 12.79 -18.25 -10.24
N LYS A 234 11.72 -18.38 -11.03
CA LYS A 234 10.74 -17.31 -11.33
C LYS A 234 10.03 -16.66 -10.12
N LYS A 235 10.27 -17.14 -8.90
CA LYS A 235 9.75 -16.56 -7.65
C LYS A 235 10.77 -15.68 -6.93
N ASN A 236 12.05 -15.74 -7.32
CA ASN A 236 13.10 -14.92 -6.76
C ASN A 236 13.25 -13.69 -7.64
N PHE A 237 12.53 -12.64 -7.26
CA PHE A 237 12.54 -11.39 -7.98
C PHE A 237 13.83 -10.60 -7.69
N GLY A 238 14.25 -9.82 -8.68
CA GLY A 238 15.22 -8.75 -8.50
C GLY A 238 14.55 -7.44 -8.10
N VAL A 239 15.36 -6.45 -7.78
CA VAL A 239 14.90 -5.11 -7.41
C VAL A 239 13.95 -4.56 -8.47
N GLY A 240 12.73 -4.20 -8.07
CA GLY A 240 11.72 -3.59 -8.94
C GLY A 240 11.00 -4.54 -9.91
N GLU A 241 11.31 -5.84 -9.94
CA GLU A 241 10.64 -6.78 -10.85
C GLU A 241 9.19 -7.07 -10.47
N ARG A 242 8.83 -6.80 -9.21
CA ARG A 242 7.46 -6.83 -8.74
C ARG A 242 7.17 -5.56 -7.96
N ALA A 243 6.30 -4.74 -8.54
CA ALA A 243 6.02 -3.41 -8.02
C ALA A 243 4.51 -3.14 -7.99
N THR A 244 4.15 -2.08 -7.29
CA THR A 244 2.78 -1.55 -7.23
C THR A 244 2.75 -0.18 -7.90
N ASP A 245 1.79 0.04 -8.80
CA ASP A 245 1.47 1.37 -9.30
C ASP A 245 0.58 2.09 -8.29
N VAL A 246 0.97 3.32 -7.94
CA VAL A 246 0.21 4.16 -7.02
C VAL A 246 -0.05 5.54 -7.61
N ARG A 247 -1.25 6.07 -7.35
CA ARG A 247 -1.62 7.43 -7.74
C ARG A 247 -1.47 8.39 -6.57
N LEU A 248 -0.40 9.15 -6.57
CA LEU A 248 -0.06 10.13 -5.54
C LEU A 248 -0.16 11.57 -6.09
N LYS A 249 -0.39 12.54 -5.20
CA LYS A 249 -0.34 13.97 -5.54
C LYS A 249 1.10 14.44 -5.75
N GLU A 250 2.00 13.89 -4.95
CA GLU A 250 3.43 14.15 -4.95
C GLU A 250 4.17 12.88 -4.52
N ARG A 251 5.46 12.82 -4.80
CA ARG A 251 6.34 11.70 -4.44
C ARG A 251 6.91 11.93 -3.03
N SER A 252 6.07 11.76 -2.01
CA SER A 252 6.42 11.93 -0.58
C SER A 252 5.91 10.75 0.27
N PHE A 253 6.48 10.58 1.46
CA PHE A 253 6.03 9.58 2.42
C PHE A 253 4.61 9.89 2.90
N GLU A 254 4.31 11.16 3.12
CA GLU A 254 3.04 11.67 3.63
C GLU A 254 1.91 11.40 2.62
N ALA A 255 2.18 11.60 1.32
CA ALA A 255 1.22 11.28 0.27
C ALA A 255 0.94 9.76 0.17
N LEU A 256 1.96 8.93 0.43
CA LEU A 256 1.82 7.48 0.46
C LEU A 256 1.01 7.01 1.68
N LEU A 257 1.30 7.58 2.86
CA LEU A 257 0.54 7.32 4.08
C LEU A 257 -0.93 7.75 3.92
N ASP A 258 -1.20 8.94 3.38
CA ASP A 258 -2.56 9.41 3.07
C ASP A 258 -3.30 8.45 2.12
N LEU A 259 -2.62 7.93 1.10
CA LEU A 259 -3.20 6.95 0.19
C LEU A 259 -3.66 5.70 0.95
N PHE A 260 -2.83 5.14 1.83
CA PHE A 260 -3.16 3.92 2.58
C PHE A 260 -4.17 4.13 3.69
N LEU A 261 -4.28 5.35 4.23
CA LEU A 261 -5.36 5.73 5.15
C LEU A 261 -6.67 6.03 4.43
N SER A 262 -6.62 6.36 3.14
CA SER A 262 -7.81 6.67 2.35
C SER A 262 -8.64 5.43 2.00
N ASN A 263 -9.95 5.63 1.82
CA ASN A 263 -10.87 4.60 1.31
C ASN A 263 -10.91 4.55 -0.23
N ASP A 264 -9.97 5.19 -0.93
CA ASP A 264 -9.90 5.15 -2.39
C ASP A 264 -8.94 4.06 -2.88
N PHE A 265 -9.47 2.84 -2.91
CA PHE A 265 -8.77 1.64 -3.38
C PHE A 265 -8.49 1.61 -4.89
N ALA A 266 -8.97 2.59 -5.67
CA ALA A 266 -8.62 2.69 -7.09
C ALA A 266 -7.27 3.38 -7.33
N ARG A 267 -6.66 3.95 -6.27
CA ARG A 267 -5.34 4.59 -6.33
C ARG A 267 -4.18 3.59 -6.32
N THR A 268 -4.45 2.29 -6.14
CA THR A 268 -3.45 1.22 -6.11
C THR A 268 -3.77 0.15 -7.15
N ARG A 269 -2.76 -0.37 -7.84
CA ARG A 269 -2.91 -1.51 -8.75
C ARG A 269 -1.58 -2.27 -8.91
N PRO A 270 -1.60 -3.55 -9.29
CA PRO A 270 -0.37 -4.26 -9.63
C PRO A 270 0.32 -3.58 -10.82
N HIS A 271 1.63 -3.37 -10.73
CA HIS A 271 2.43 -2.90 -11.88
C HIS A 271 2.45 -3.98 -12.97
N ARG A 272 2.23 -3.60 -14.23
CA ARG A 272 2.33 -4.48 -15.39
C ARG A 272 3.18 -3.80 -16.45
N ALA A 273 4.42 -4.27 -16.62
CA ALA A 273 5.40 -3.72 -17.56
C ALA A 273 4.90 -3.64 -19.04
N SER A 274 3.88 -4.42 -19.41
CA SER A 274 3.33 -4.47 -20.78
C SER A 274 1.98 -3.77 -20.99
N ALA A 275 1.44 -3.06 -19.99
CA ALA A 275 0.08 -2.51 -20.04
C ALA A 275 0.00 -1.03 -20.50
N ALA A 276 0.83 -0.63 -21.45
CA ALA A 276 0.61 0.62 -22.20
C ALA A 276 -0.65 0.46 -23.07
N GLY A 277 -1.84 0.67 -22.47
CA GLY A 277 -3.10 0.75 -23.22
C GLY A 277 -4.30 -0.02 -22.66
N VAL A 278 -4.18 -0.77 -21.55
CA VAL A 278 -5.37 -1.34 -20.88
C VAL A 278 -5.81 -0.34 -19.81
N SER A 279 -6.78 0.51 -20.14
CA SER A 279 -7.58 1.17 -19.10
C SER A 279 -8.37 0.06 -18.39
N ASP A 280 -7.88 -0.42 -17.23
CA ASP A 280 -8.67 -1.29 -16.38
C ASP A 280 -9.92 -0.49 -15.96
N ASP A 281 -11.06 -0.85 -16.55
CA ASP A 281 -12.36 -0.26 -16.24
C ASP A 281 -12.76 -0.74 -14.84
N PHE A 282 -12.34 0.02 -13.82
CA PHE A 282 -12.60 -0.27 -12.41
C PHE A 282 -14.09 -0.41 -12.13
N VAL A 283 -14.93 0.38 -12.82
CA VAL A 283 -16.38 0.32 -12.68
C VAL A 283 -16.90 -1.01 -13.25
N GLN A 284 -16.37 -1.48 -14.38
CA GLN A 284 -16.71 -2.79 -14.93
C GLN A 284 -16.27 -3.93 -14.00
N SER A 285 -15.06 -3.86 -13.43
CA SER A 285 -14.58 -4.85 -12.47
C SER A 285 -15.48 -4.88 -11.22
N ALA A 286 -15.87 -3.71 -10.70
CA ALA A 286 -16.84 -3.61 -9.61
C ALA A 286 -18.19 -4.25 -9.98
N ARG A 287 -18.69 -4.04 -11.20
CA ARG A 287 -19.95 -4.65 -11.67
C ARG A 287 -19.86 -6.17 -11.81
N GLU A 288 -18.70 -6.70 -12.18
CA GLU A 288 -18.44 -8.13 -12.23
C GLU A 288 -18.39 -8.76 -10.84
N GLU A 289 -17.87 -8.04 -9.84
CA GLU A 289 -17.96 -8.43 -8.43
C GLU A 289 -19.40 -8.39 -7.90
N GLY A 290 -20.21 -7.44 -8.39
CA GLY A 290 -21.62 -7.29 -8.05
C GLY A 290 -21.87 -6.43 -6.80
N ALA A 291 -23.15 -6.30 -6.43
CA ALA A 291 -23.54 -5.53 -5.26
C ALA A 291 -23.17 -6.29 -3.96
N THR A 292 -22.62 -5.58 -2.98
CA THR A 292 -22.20 -6.12 -1.69
C THR A 292 -22.61 -5.18 -0.56
N ILE A 293 -22.34 -5.55 0.70
CA ILE A 293 -22.59 -4.68 1.86
C ILE A 293 -21.77 -3.37 1.85
N VAL A 294 -20.75 -3.27 0.99
CA VAL A 294 -19.89 -2.08 0.84
C VAL A 294 -19.92 -1.50 -0.58
N GLN A 295 -20.80 -2.01 -1.47
CA GLN A 295 -20.85 -1.58 -2.86
C GLN A 295 -22.26 -1.62 -3.44
N SER A 296 -22.72 -0.50 -4.02
CA SER A 296 -24.02 -0.43 -4.71
C SER A 296 -23.96 0.29 -6.06
N PHE A 297 -24.96 0.03 -6.90
CA PHE A 297 -25.04 0.53 -8.27
C PHE A 297 -26.41 1.15 -8.55
N HIS A 298 -26.43 2.35 -9.12
CA HIS A 298 -27.66 3.06 -9.49
C HIS A 298 -27.60 3.51 -10.95
N GLU A 299 -28.63 3.17 -11.74
CA GLU A 299 -28.67 3.55 -13.17
C GLU A 299 -28.90 5.05 -13.40
N GLY A 300 -29.33 5.79 -12.39
CA GLY A 300 -29.53 7.23 -12.46
C GLY A 300 -30.01 7.81 -11.13
N MET A 301 -30.11 9.14 -11.07
CA MET A 301 -30.35 9.91 -9.82
C MET A 301 -31.59 10.82 -9.89
N THR A 302 -32.61 10.43 -10.65
CA THR A 302 -33.83 11.25 -10.78
C THR A 302 -34.56 11.38 -9.44
N VAL A 303 -34.96 12.61 -9.09
CA VAL A 303 -35.81 12.88 -7.92
C VAL A 303 -37.17 12.20 -8.11
N ARG A 304 -37.73 12.32 -9.32
CA ARG A 304 -38.95 11.62 -9.71
C ARG A 304 -38.66 10.12 -9.78
N GLY A 305 -39.46 9.33 -9.05
CA GLY A 305 -39.27 7.88 -8.92
C GLY A 305 -38.34 7.46 -7.78
N GLY A 306 -37.91 8.36 -6.90
CA GLY A 306 -37.22 8.03 -5.65
C GLY A 306 -35.77 7.56 -5.81
N LYS A 307 -35.18 7.61 -7.01
CA LYS A 307 -33.81 7.13 -7.25
C LYS A 307 -32.75 7.94 -6.51
N LEU A 308 -32.94 9.25 -6.40
CA LEU A 308 -32.07 10.08 -5.56
C LEU A 308 -32.18 9.66 -4.08
N TYR A 309 -33.39 9.38 -3.61
CA TYR A 309 -33.59 8.94 -2.23
C TYR A 309 -32.90 7.60 -1.96
N SER A 310 -32.99 6.62 -2.87
CA SER A 310 -32.27 5.35 -2.71
C SER A 310 -30.76 5.52 -2.62
N ILE A 311 -30.18 6.44 -3.40
CA ILE A 311 -28.73 6.73 -3.33
C ILE A 311 -28.38 7.27 -1.93
N ILE A 312 -29.16 8.22 -1.41
CA ILE A 312 -28.91 8.79 -0.07
C ILE A 312 -29.12 7.76 1.04
N SER A 313 -30.12 6.88 0.91
CA SER A 313 -30.31 5.77 1.85
C SER A 313 -29.13 4.81 1.86
N ASP A 314 -28.55 4.48 0.70
CA ASP A 314 -27.35 3.64 0.61
C ASP A 314 -26.12 4.36 1.22
N VAL A 315 -25.98 5.67 1.02
CA VAL A 315 -24.92 6.47 1.68
C VAL A 315 -25.08 6.41 3.21
N CYS A 316 -26.30 6.59 3.73
CA CYS A 316 -26.59 6.46 5.17
C CYS A 316 -26.29 5.03 5.68
N ALA A 317 -26.68 4.00 4.93
CA ALA A 317 -26.40 2.61 5.29
C ALA A 317 -24.90 2.31 5.33
N PHE A 318 -24.12 2.81 4.37
CA PHE A 318 -22.67 2.65 4.35
C PHE A 318 -21.99 3.44 5.47
N ALA A 319 -22.44 4.66 5.76
CA ALA A 319 -21.94 5.45 6.89
C ALA A 319 -22.16 4.73 8.22
N ASN A 320 -23.31 4.08 8.40
CA ASN A 320 -23.65 3.29 9.58
C ASN A 320 -22.96 1.91 9.65
N THR A 321 -22.24 1.50 8.61
CA THR A 321 -21.55 0.21 8.54
C THR A 321 -20.05 0.40 8.31
N ASN A 322 -19.46 -0.21 7.27
CA ASN A 322 -18.01 -0.23 7.05
C ASN A 322 -17.53 0.86 6.08
N GLY A 323 -18.39 1.83 5.77
CA GLY A 323 -18.24 2.66 4.58
C GLY A 323 -18.56 1.85 3.32
N GLY A 324 -18.32 2.45 2.16
CA GLY A 324 -18.58 1.79 0.89
C GLY A 324 -18.39 2.68 -0.33
N THR A 325 -18.65 2.11 -1.50
CA THR A 325 -18.57 2.81 -2.78
C THR A 325 -19.87 2.65 -3.55
N LEU A 326 -20.46 3.77 -3.97
CA LEU A 326 -21.62 3.78 -4.86
C LEU A 326 -21.20 4.21 -6.25
N TYR A 327 -21.77 3.56 -7.27
CA TYR A 327 -21.59 3.96 -8.67
C TYR A 327 -22.93 4.39 -9.28
N VAL A 328 -22.99 5.63 -9.76
CA VAL A 328 -24.21 6.23 -10.33
C VAL A 328 -24.05 6.47 -11.83
N GLY A 329 -24.99 5.96 -12.62
CA GLY A 329 -24.95 5.89 -14.08
C GLY A 329 -24.74 4.47 -14.63
N VAL A 330 -24.72 3.45 -13.77
CA VAL A 330 -24.50 2.05 -14.14
C VAL A 330 -25.47 1.10 -13.45
N SER A 331 -25.71 -0.04 -14.08
CA SER A 331 -26.50 -1.13 -13.51
C SER A 331 -25.61 -2.12 -12.77
N ALA A 332 -26.17 -2.80 -11.77
CA ALA A 332 -25.52 -3.91 -11.09
C ALA A 332 -25.28 -5.12 -12.01
N ASP A 333 -26.07 -5.28 -13.10
CA ASP A 333 -25.83 -6.33 -14.10
C ASP A 333 -24.63 -5.94 -14.98
N PRO A 334 -23.49 -6.67 -14.93
CA PRO A 334 -22.29 -6.35 -15.71
C PRO A 334 -22.48 -6.46 -17.22
N LYS A 335 -23.50 -7.19 -17.70
CA LYS A 335 -23.79 -7.38 -19.13
C LYS A 335 -24.57 -6.22 -19.74
N LYS A 336 -25.28 -5.44 -18.92
CA LYS A 336 -26.02 -4.26 -19.39
C LYS A 336 -25.04 -3.16 -19.79
N LYS A 337 -25.34 -2.35 -20.79
CA LYS A 337 -24.48 -1.20 -21.12
C LYS A 337 -24.64 -0.09 -20.07
N PRO A 338 -23.55 0.61 -19.67
CA PRO A 338 -23.64 1.80 -18.83
C PRO A 338 -24.59 2.84 -19.43
N VAL A 339 -25.48 3.39 -18.60
CA VAL A 339 -26.38 4.49 -19.00
C VAL A 339 -25.58 5.78 -19.10
N GLY A 340 -24.69 5.99 -18.13
CA GLY A 340 -23.89 7.19 -17.95
C GLY A 340 -24.69 8.35 -17.35
N ILE A 341 -23.95 9.37 -16.91
CA ILE A 341 -24.50 10.64 -16.41
C ILE A 341 -24.14 11.74 -17.42
N PRO A 342 -25.12 12.44 -18.01
CA PRO A 342 -24.88 13.41 -19.08
C PRO A 342 -24.15 14.66 -18.59
N ASN A 343 -24.43 15.14 -17.38
CA ASN A 343 -23.74 16.28 -16.77
C ASN A 343 -23.22 15.91 -15.37
N PRO A 344 -22.01 15.35 -15.26
CA PRO A 344 -21.50 14.79 -14.02
C PRO A 344 -21.19 15.85 -12.95
N GLU A 345 -20.76 17.06 -13.34
CA GLU A 345 -20.46 18.15 -12.38
C GLU A 345 -21.73 18.60 -11.66
N GLN A 346 -22.81 18.82 -12.42
CA GLN A 346 -24.12 19.16 -11.87
C GLN A 346 -24.66 18.03 -10.98
N ALA A 347 -24.43 16.78 -11.38
CA ALA A 347 -24.82 15.61 -10.63
C ALA A 347 -24.08 15.50 -9.28
N ILE A 348 -22.77 15.76 -9.26
CA ILE A 348 -21.95 15.81 -8.03
C ILE A 348 -22.47 16.90 -7.09
N ALA A 349 -22.64 18.13 -7.58
CA ALA A 349 -23.15 19.23 -6.75
C ALA A 349 -24.54 18.94 -6.17
N GLN A 350 -25.41 18.27 -6.94
CA GLN A 350 -26.72 17.85 -6.45
C GLN A 350 -26.63 16.78 -5.37
N LEU A 351 -25.73 15.80 -5.52
CA LEU A 351 -25.49 14.75 -4.53
C LEU A 351 -24.88 15.30 -3.24
N GLU A 352 -23.88 16.17 -3.33
CA GLU A 352 -23.26 16.83 -2.16
C GLU A 352 -24.29 17.64 -1.36
N LYS A 353 -25.14 18.41 -2.06
CA LYS A 353 -26.24 19.13 -1.43
C LYS A 353 -27.24 18.20 -0.76
N ALA A 354 -27.58 17.08 -1.41
CA ALA A 354 -28.53 16.12 -0.87
C ALA A 354 -27.98 15.38 0.36
N ILE A 355 -26.70 14.98 0.34
CA ILE A 355 -25.99 14.34 1.45
C ILE A 355 -25.94 15.31 2.65
N SER A 356 -25.44 16.53 2.45
CA SER A 356 -25.31 17.53 3.53
C SER A 356 -26.64 17.96 4.15
N THR A 357 -27.74 17.93 3.38
CA THR A 357 -29.06 18.33 3.89
C THR A 357 -29.79 17.19 4.62
N ARG A 358 -29.50 15.92 4.28
CA ARG A 358 -30.31 14.77 4.71
C ARG A 358 -29.61 13.81 5.65
N ILE A 359 -28.28 13.84 5.72
CA ILE A 359 -27.49 12.96 6.59
C ILE A 359 -26.99 13.78 7.77
N SER A 360 -27.23 13.29 8.99
CA SER A 360 -26.80 13.93 10.23
C SER A 360 -26.36 12.84 11.21
N PRO A 361 -25.14 12.91 11.77
CA PRO A 361 -24.16 14.00 11.70
C PRO A 361 -23.55 14.27 10.31
N PRO A 362 -22.89 15.42 10.08
CA PRO A 362 -22.29 15.72 8.79
C PRO A 362 -21.29 14.64 8.35
N LEU A 363 -21.41 14.20 7.10
CA LEU A 363 -20.60 13.13 6.52
C LEU A 363 -19.82 13.65 5.31
N ASN A 364 -18.49 13.52 5.36
CA ASN A 364 -17.59 13.96 4.30
C ASN A 364 -17.37 12.82 3.29
N CYS A 365 -18.21 12.74 2.26
CA CYS A 365 -18.05 11.80 1.16
C CYS A 365 -17.15 12.37 0.06
N THR A 366 -16.36 11.53 -0.60
CA THR A 366 -15.58 11.91 -1.79
C THR A 366 -16.36 11.55 -3.05
N LEU A 367 -16.59 12.51 -3.94
CA LEU A 367 -17.28 12.28 -5.21
C LEU A 367 -16.36 12.59 -6.38
N ASP A 368 -16.29 11.68 -7.34
CA ASP A 368 -15.46 11.83 -8.53
C ASP A 368 -16.13 11.21 -9.77
N VAL A 369 -15.60 11.55 -10.95
CA VAL A 369 -16.10 11.05 -12.23
C VAL A 369 -15.16 9.96 -12.74
N GLN A 370 -15.72 8.77 -12.94
CA GLN A 370 -15.05 7.64 -13.57
C GLN A 370 -15.60 7.41 -14.98
N GLU A 371 -14.84 6.72 -15.81
CA GLU A 371 -15.28 6.32 -17.14
C GLU A 371 -15.47 4.80 -17.18
N CYS A 372 -16.62 4.37 -17.71
CA CYS A 372 -16.95 2.96 -17.92
C CYS A 372 -17.48 2.78 -19.34
N GLN A 373 -16.80 1.98 -20.16
CA GLN A 373 -17.15 1.76 -21.57
C GLN A 373 -17.48 3.05 -22.37
N GLY A 374 -16.68 4.12 -22.19
CA GLY A 374 -16.91 5.40 -22.89
C GLY A 374 -18.01 6.28 -22.29
N LYS A 375 -18.56 5.92 -21.13
CA LYS A 375 -19.62 6.67 -20.43
C LYS A 375 -19.11 7.20 -19.09
N LYS A 376 -19.47 8.44 -18.76
CA LYS A 376 -19.16 9.06 -17.47
C LYS A 376 -20.09 8.51 -16.38
N VAL A 377 -19.50 8.06 -15.28
CA VAL A 377 -20.15 7.48 -14.10
C VAL A 377 -19.70 8.29 -12.89
N VAL A 378 -20.62 8.61 -11.97
CA VAL A 378 -20.24 9.28 -10.72
C VAL A 378 -19.97 8.21 -9.67
N ARG A 379 -18.76 8.23 -9.09
CA ARG A 379 -18.38 7.38 -7.96
C ARG A 379 -18.50 8.18 -6.68
N ILE A 380 -19.11 7.59 -5.65
CA ILE A 380 -19.25 8.17 -4.31
C ILE A 380 -18.53 7.23 -3.34
N ILE A 381 -17.48 7.72 -2.69
CA ILE A 381 -16.78 7.01 -1.63
C ILE A 381 -17.33 7.52 -0.29
N VAL A 382 -17.94 6.61 0.46
CA VAL A 382 -18.57 6.88 1.75
C VAL A 382 -17.66 6.34 2.85
N PRO A 383 -17.12 7.19 3.75
CA PRO A 383 -16.35 6.69 4.88
C PRO A 383 -17.27 6.03 5.90
N ARG A 384 -16.70 5.19 6.77
CA ARG A 384 -17.37 4.76 8.00
C ARG A 384 -17.62 6.00 8.87
N GLY A 385 -18.86 6.17 9.30
CA GLY A 385 -19.25 7.25 10.21
C GLY A 385 -18.58 7.12 11.56
N GLN A 386 -18.10 8.23 12.11
CA GLN A 386 -17.49 8.27 13.45
C GLN A 386 -18.54 8.38 14.56
N ASP A 387 -19.67 9.03 14.27
CA ASP A 387 -20.74 9.34 15.22
C ASP A 387 -22.01 8.55 14.92
N ALA A 388 -21.90 7.25 14.66
CA ALA A 388 -23.06 6.42 14.37
C ALA A 388 -24.05 6.40 15.56
N PRO A 389 -25.37 6.44 15.32
CA PRO A 389 -26.04 6.33 14.01
C PRO A 389 -26.21 7.66 13.26
N TYR A 390 -26.13 7.59 11.92
CA TYR A 390 -26.36 8.65 10.92
C TYR A 390 -27.73 8.55 10.26
#